data_AF-A0A2V8ZK83-F1
#
_entry.id   AF-A0A2V8ZK83-F1
#
_cell.length_a   1.000
_cell.length_b   1.000
_cell.length_c   1.000
_cell.angle_alpha   90.00
_cell.angle_beta   90.00
_cell.angle_gamma   90.00
#
_symmetry.space_group_name_H-M   'P 1'
#
loop_
_entity.id
_entity.type
_entity.pdbx_description
1 polymer ?
#
loop_
_entity_poly.entity_id
_entity_poly.type
_entity_poly.pdbx_seq_one_letter_code
_entity_poly.pdbx_strand_id
1 'polypeptide(L)'
;MVCFGLLLPVTWGAGCARTAASAGCSNPCGAATSGPASPSAPAAANNNPALKGNYAFTFSGIKGNGTVSISAAVGMFTADGAGNLTSGKLDTNGVGTGAALTAQAFTGTYTIGADNRGVM
;
A
#
# COMPACT_ATOMS: atom_id res chain seq x y z
N MET A 1 -46.41 31.05 -32.15
CA MET A 1 -44.96 31.25 -32.27
C MET A 1 -44.32 29.89 -32.11
N VAL A 2 -43.81 29.35 -33.22
CA VAL A 2 -43.40 27.96 -33.37
C VAL A 2 -41.94 27.86 -32.94
N CYS A 3 -41.64 27.10 -31.89
CA CYS A 3 -40.29 26.58 -31.71
C CYS A 3 -40.36 25.08 -31.97
N PHE A 4 -39.85 24.71 -33.13
CA PHE A 4 -39.82 23.37 -33.68
C PHE A 4 -38.42 22.79 -33.47
N GLY A 5 -38.35 21.54 -32.99
CA GLY A 5 -37.12 20.73 -32.89
C GLY A 5 -36.71 20.45 -31.45
N LEU A 6 -36.56 19.20 -30.98
CA LEU A 6 -36.65 17.89 -31.60
C LEU A 6 -36.82 16.88 -30.45
N LEU A 7 -37.90 16.09 -30.51
CA LEU A 7 -38.08 14.66 -30.16
C LEU A 7 -36.83 13.93 -29.61
N LEU A 8 -36.78 13.08 -28.56
CA LEU A 8 -37.68 12.26 -27.69
C LEU A 8 -36.77 11.68 -26.53
N PRO A 9 -37.17 10.72 -25.65
CA PRO A 9 -38.03 10.89 -24.46
C PRO A 9 -37.44 10.23 -23.16
N VAL A 10 -38.00 10.59 -21.99
CA VAL A 10 -38.50 9.69 -20.88
C VAL A 10 -37.53 8.61 -20.31
N THR A 11 -37.20 8.56 -19.01
CA THR A 11 -38.07 8.16 -17.87
C THR A 11 -37.53 8.64 -16.50
N TRP A 12 -38.46 8.78 -15.55
CA TRP A 12 -38.21 8.98 -14.12
C TRP A 12 -37.78 7.68 -13.40
N GLY A 13 -37.05 7.78 -12.29
CA GLY A 13 -36.86 6.66 -11.36
C GLY A 13 -36.34 7.10 -9.98
N ALA A 14 -37.13 6.83 -8.95
CA ALA A 14 -36.92 7.21 -7.55
C ALA A 14 -35.95 6.27 -6.78
N GLY A 15 -35.27 6.83 -5.76
CA GLY A 15 -35.21 6.20 -4.43
C GLY A 15 -33.87 5.63 -3.90
N CYS A 16 -33.62 6.01 -2.63
CA CYS A 16 -33.11 5.21 -1.49
C CYS A 16 -31.73 5.58 -0.91
N ALA A 17 -31.80 6.20 0.28
CA ALA A 17 -30.68 6.46 1.19
C ALA A 17 -30.12 5.17 1.79
N ARG A 18 -28.80 5.11 2.01
CA ARG A 18 -28.14 4.04 2.76
C ARG A 18 -27.62 4.58 4.09
N THR A 19 -28.30 4.23 5.18
CA THR A 19 -27.71 4.17 6.53
C THR A 19 -27.07 2.80 6.75
N ALA A 20 -25.98 2.82 7.51
CA ALA A 20 -25.14 1.70 7.87
C ALA A 20 -25.88 0.51 8.51
N ALA A 21 -25.33 -0.71 8.34
CA ALA A 21 -24.85 -1.55 9.45
C ALA A 21 -24.51 -2.98 8.98
N SER A 22 -23.66 -3.58 9.80
CA SER A 22 -23.13 -4.95 9.84
C SER A 22 -24.16 -6.09 9.87
N ALA A 23 -23.63 -7.27 9.53
CA ALA A 23 -24.12 -8.62 9.87
C ALA A 23 -25.28 -9.17 9.05
N GLY A 24 -25.16 -10.47 8.75
CA GLY A 24 -25.90 -11.22 7.76
C GLY A 24 -27.42 -11.11 7.86
N CYS A 25 -28.03 -10.72 6.75
CA CYS A 25 -29.35 -11.12 6.28
C CYS A 25 -29.36 -10.89 4.76
N SER A 26 -29.39 -11.96 3.96
CA SER A 26 -29.49 -11.87 2.51
C SER A 26 -30.88 -11.36 2.12
N ASN A 27 -30.97 -10.20 1.46
CA ASN A 27 -32.22 -9.74 0.84
C ASN A 27 -32.15 -9.92 -0.69
N PRO A 28 -33.18 -10.45 -1.36
CA PRO A 28 -33.15 -10.76 -2.78
C PRO A 28 -33.48 -9.50 -3.60
N CYS A 29 -32.58 -8.54 -3.62
CA CYS A 29 -32.59 -7.49 -4.62
C CYS A 29 -31.32 -7.63 -5.45
N GLY A 30 -31.51 -8.05 -6.70
CA GLY A 30 -30.45 -8.30 -7.68
C GLY A 30 -29.56 -7.07 -7.92
N ALA A 31 -28.39 -7.37 -8.48
CA ALA A 31 -27.31 -6.45 -8.78
C ALA A 31 -27.78 -5.11 -9.37
N ALA A 32 -27.37 -4.01 -8.74
CA ALA A 32 -27.44 -2.69 -9.36
C ALA A 32 -26.40 -2.62 -10.49
N THR A 33 -26.87 -2.79 -11.72
CA THR A 33 -26.15 -2.39 -12.93
C THR A 33 -25.90 -0.89 -12.92
N SER A 34 -24.62 -0.53 -12.76
CA SER A 34 -23.94 0.69 -13.29
C SER A 34 -24.78 1.97 -13.44
N GLY A 35 -24.83 2.80 -12.40
CA GLY A 35 -24.79 4.26 -12.57
C GLY A 35 -23.33 4.71 -12.67
N PRO A 36 -23.01 5.87 -13.31
CA PRO A 36 -21.64 6.36 -13.31
C PRO A 36 -21.21 6.55 -11.86
N ALA A 37 -20.30 5.69 -11.42
CA ALA A 37 -19.62 5.88 -10.15
C ALA A 37 -19.01 7.29 -10.22
N SER A 38 -19.33 8.16 -9.25
CA SER A 38 -18.31 9.13 -8.81
C SER A 38 -17.01 8.35 -8.73
N PRO A 39 -15.88 8.83 -9.27
CA PRO A 39 -14.63 8.12 -9.11
C PRO A 39 -14.43 7.95 -7.60
N SER A 40 -14.72 6.75 -7.10
CA SER A 40 -14.20 6.28 -5.84
C SER A 40 -12.72 6.50 -6.02
N ALA A 41 -12.15 7.41 -5.22
CA ALA A 41 -10.71 7.63 -5.20
C ALA A 41 -10.06 6.25 -5.34
N PRO A 42 -9.13 6.06 -6.30
CA PRO A 42 -8.54 4.75 -6.53
C PRO A 42 -8.18 4.20 -5.16
N ALA A 43 -8.72 3.03 -4.79
CA ALA A 43 -8.26 2.34 -3.59
C ALA A 43 -6.74 2.41 -3.69
N ALA A 44 -6.09 3.08 -2.72
CA ALA A 44 -4.66 3.39 -2.82
C ALA A 44 -3.97 2.10 -3.26
N ALA A 45 -3.48 2.07 -4.51
CA ALA A 45 -3.16 0.80 -5.14
C ALA A 45 -2.06 0.15 -4.30
N ASN A 46 -2.43 -0.92 -3.58
CA ASN A 46 -1.54 -1.60 -2.66
C ASN A 46 -0.69 -2.54 -3.49
N ASN A 47 0.47 -2.06 -3.94
CA ASN A 47 1.34 -2.85 -4.80
C ASN A 47 2.26 -3.80 -4.00
N ASN A 48 1.87 -4.14 -2.76
CA ASN A 48 2.58 -5.09 -1.90
C ASN A 48 2.91 -6.42 -2.60
N PRO A 49 2.02 -7.00 -3.43
CA PRO A 49 2.32 -8.25 -4.13
C PRO A 49 3.54 -8.17 -5.05
N ALA A 50 3.95 -6.97 -5.48
CA ALA A 50 5.15 -6.78 -6.29
C ALA A 50 6.45 -7.03 -5.51
N LEU A 51 6.42 -6.95 -4.18
CA LEU A 51 7.56 -7.26 -3.31
C LEU A 51 7.31 -8.59 -2.59
N LYS A 52 7.65 -9.72 -3.22
CA LYS A 52 7.44 -11.06 -2.66
C LYS A 52 8.63 -11.97 -2.94
N GLY A 53 9.25 -12.48 -1.88
CA GLY A 53 10.42 -13.36 -1.96
C GLY A 53 11.58 -12.87 -1.12
N ASN A 54 12.76 -13.43 -1.38
CA ASN A 54 14.00 -13.12 -0.69
C ASN A 54 14.76 -12.00 -1.41
N TYR A 55 15.16 -10.97 -0.67
CA TYR A 55 15.91 -9.84 -1.19
C TYR A 55 17.19 -9.64 -0.38
N ALA A 56 18.24 -9.21 -1.05
CA ALA A 56 19.47 -8.73 -0.43
C ALA A 56 19.57 -7.21 -0.61
N PHE A 57 20.17 -6.54 0.36
CA PHE A 57 20.41 -5.10 0.29
C PHE A 57 21.80 -4.75 0.81
N THR A 58 22.27 -3.60 0.34
CA THR A 58 23.46 -2.94 0.87
C THR A 58 23.16 -1.45 1.00
N PHE A 59 23.61 -0.87 2.10
CA PHE A 59 23.57 0.55 2.36
C PHE A 59 24.95 0.98 2.85
N SER A 60 25.43 2.10 2.35
CA SER A 60 26.68 2.71 2.82
C SER A 60 26.50 4.22 2.87
N GLY A 61 27.13 4.85 3.84
CA GLY A 61 27.01 6.28 4.06
C GLY A 61 27.94 6.78 5.16
N ILE A 62 27.70 8.04 5.52
CA ILE A 62 28.48 8.76 6.52
C ILE A 62 27.53 9.07 7.68
N LYS A 63 27.96 8.77 8.92
CA LYS A 63 27.24 9.13 10.15
C LYS A 63 28.11 10.03 11.03
N GLY A 64 27.49 10.93 11.79
CA GLY A 64 28.19 11.73 12.79
C GLY A 64 27.58 13.11 13.02
N ASN A 65 27.65 13.59 14.27
CA ASN A 65 27.45 14.99 14.64
C ASN A 65 28.70 15.43 15.41
N GLY A 66 29.72 15.95 14.70
CA GLY A 66 31.03 16.34 15.24
C GLY A 66 32.17 15.38 14.88
N THR A 67 31.97 14.06 14.97
CA THR A 67 32.94 13.05 14.48
C THR A 67 32.34 12.24 13.36
N VAL A 68 32.95 12.33 12.18
CA VAL A 68 32.50 11.67 10.95
C VAL A 68 32.97 10.21 10.95
N SER A 69 32.08 9.28 10.63
CA SER A 69 32.39 7.86 10.49
C SER A 69 31.67 7.24 9.31
N ILE A 70 32.33 6.34 8.59
CA ILE A 70 31.69 5.52 7.56
C ILE A 70 30.78 4.51 8.25
N SER A 71 29.60 4.30 7.69
CA SER A 71 28.64 3.27 8.09
C SER A 71 28.24 2.47 6.88
N ALA A 72 28.17 1.17 7.03
CA ALA A 72 27.63 0.27 6.05
C ALA A 72 26.76 -0.76 6.76
N ALA A 73 25.68 -1.14 6.09
CA ALA A 73 24.85 -2.25 6.44
C ALA A 73 24.67 -3.15 5.22
N VAL A 74 24.78 -4.45 5.41
CA VAL A 74 24.42 -5.45 4.40
C VAL A 74 23.43 -6.39 5.03
N GLY A 75 22.52 -6.94 4.24
CA GLY A 75 21.55 -7.85 4.79
C GLY A 75 20.65 -8.49 3.78
N MET A 76 19.74 -9.28 4.30
CA MET A 76 18.71 -9.97 3.55
C MET A 76 17.38 -9.93 4.30
N PHE A 77 16.28 -9.93 3.58
CA PHE A 77 14.94 -10.09 4.14
C PHE A 77 14.03 -10.87 3.22
N THR A 78 12.93 -11.38 3.75
CA THR A 78 11.88 -12.07 3.00
C THR A 78 10.57 -11.30 3.12
N ALA A 79 10.05 -10.83 1.99
CA ALA A 79 8.74 -10.18 1.91
C ALA A 79 7.67 -11.19 1.48
N ASP A 80 6.49 -11.13 2.09
CA ASP A 80 5.39 -12.06 1.81
C ASP A 80 4.48 -11.67 0.65
N GLY A 81 4.59 -10.44 0.13
CA GLY A 81 3.67 -9.89 -0.86
C GLY A 81 2.36 -9.34 -0.29
N ALA A 82 2.13 -9.49 1.02
CA ALA A 82 0.96 -9.00 1.73
C ALA A 82 1.27 -7.78 2.62
N GLY A 83 2.54 -7.39 2.74
CA GLY A 83 2.97 -6.24 3.54
C GLY A 83 3.74 -6.62 4.80
N ASN A 84 4.24 -7.85 4.92
CA ASN A 84 5.06 -8.27 6.05
C ASN A 84 6.44 -8.76 5.59
N LEU A 85 7.45 -8.43 6.39
CA LEU A 85 8.77 -9.04 6.33
C LEU A 85 8.81 -10.20 7.32
N THR A 86 8.77 -11.43 6.80
CA THR A 86 8.68 -12.66 7.61
C THR A 86 10.02 -13.07 8.20
N SER A 87 11.12 -12.57 7.65
CA SER A 87 12.47 -12.76 8.18
C SER A 87 13.39 -11.66 7.66
N GLY A 88 14.41 -11.35 8.44
CA GLY A 88 15.44 -10.39 8.09
C GLY A 88 16.69 -10.61 8.94
N LYS A 89 17.86 -10.43 8.32
CA LYS A 89 19.15 -10.37 9.00
C LYS A 89 20.01 -9.27 8.38
N LEU A 90 20.72 -8.54 9.22
CA LEU A 90 21.69 -7.55 8.76
C LEU A 90 22.97 -7.60 9.59
N ASP A 91 24.06 -7.20 8.93
CA ASP A 91 25.34 -6.88 9.54
C ASP A 91 25.58 -5.38 9.39
N THR A 92 26.04 -4.72 10.44
CA THR A 92 26.50 -3.33 10.36
C THR A 92 27.97 -3.23 10.72
N ASN A 93 28.66 -2.28 10.09
CA ASN A 93 29.91 -1.79 10.64
C ASN A 93 29.65 -0.55 11.52
N GLY A 94 30.55 -0.33 12.47
CA GLY A 94 30.44 0.83 13.34
C GLY A 94 31.56 0.86 14.35
N VAL A 95 31.78 2.05 14.89
CA VAL A 95 32.72 2.32 15.98
C VAL A 95 31.92 2.69 17.22
N GLY A 96 32.28 2.13 18.36
CA GLY A 96 31.56 2.28 19.62
C GLY A 96 30.64 1.10 19.95
N THR A 97 30.23 1.03 21.22
CA THR A 97 29.45 -0.07 21.77
C THR A 97 28.10 -0.20 21.05
N GLY A 98 27.81 -1.38 20.50
CA GLY A 98 26.55 -1.68 19.80
C GLY A 98 26.44 -1.13 18.37
N ALA A 99 27.48 -0.48 17.86
CA ALA A 99 27.46 0.10 16.50
C ALA A 99 27.72 -0.96 15.40
N ALA A 100 28.51 -1.98 15.71
CA ALA A 100 28.72 -3.14 14.85
C ALA A 100 27.77 -4.27 15.29
N LEU A 101 26.96 -4.73 14.36
CA LEU A 101 25.99 -5.81 14.57
C LEU A 101 26.33 -6.95 13.62
N THR A 102 26.12 -8.18 14.09
CA THR A 102 26.33 -9.39 13.29
C THR A 102 25.07 -10.25 13.34
N ALA A 103 24.58 -10.65 12.17
CA ALA A 103 23.40 -11.47 11.98
C ALA A 103 22.15 -10.96 12.75
N GLN A 104 22.05 -9.65 12.93
CA GLN A 104 20.98 -9.00 13.70
C GLN A 104 19.64 -9.30 13.02
N ALA A 105 18.78 -10.02 13.73
CA ALA A 105 17.47 -10.36 13.22
C ALA A 105 16.53 -9.15 13.24
N PHE A 106 15.68 -9.05 12.22
CA PHE A 106 14.59 -8.09 12.18
C PHE A 106 13.37 -8.65 11.42
N THR A 107 12.20 -8.11 11.73
CA THR A 107 10.93 -8.29 11.00
C THR A 107 10.22 -6.95 10.99
N GLY A 108 9.14 -6.82 10.22
CA GLY A 108 8.39 -5.58 10.15
C GLY A 108 7.27 -5.64 9.13
N THR A 109 6.60 -4.51 8.94
CA THR A 109 5.58 -4.33 7.90
C THR A 109 6.08 -3.40 6.81
N TYR A 110 5.54 -3.51 5.62
CA TYR A 110 5.80 -2.56 4.53
C TYR A 110 4.52 -2.28 3.76
N THR A 111 4.48 -1.13 3.10
CA THR A 111 3.46 -0.83 2.09
C THR A 111 4.11 -0.28 0.84
N ILE A 112 3.67 -0.75 -0.33
CA ILE A 112 4.07 -0.23 -1.64
C ILE A 112 2.90 0.56 -2.20
N GLY A 113 3.12 1.86 -2.40
CA GLY A 113 2.12 2.75 -2.96
C GLY A 113 1.93 2.58 -4.47
N ALA A 114 0.96 3.30 -5.02
CA ALA A 114 0.65 3.31 -6.44
C ALA A 114 1.81 3.81 -7.32
N ASP A 115 2.75 4.56 -6.74
CA ASP A 115 3.97 5.03 -7.40
C ASP A 115 5.13 4.03 -7.33
N ASN A 116 4.88 2.80 -6.87
CA ASN A 116 5.84 1.72 -6.69
C ASN A 116 6.96 2.04 -5.69
N ARG A 117 6.75 3.00 -4.80
CA ARG A 117 7.67 3.27 -3.69
C ARG A 117 7.17 2.66 -2.40
N GLY A 118 8.12 2.15 -1.62
CA GLY A 118 7.85 1.50 -0.35
C GLY A 118 8.06 2.42 0.86
N VAL A 119 7.28 2.20 1.91
CA VAL A 119 7.58 2.64 3.28
C VAL A 119 7.57 1.43 4.21
N MET A 120 8.43 1.47 5.24
CA MET A 120 8.62 0.44 6.25
C MET A 120 8.49 1.04 7.64
#